data_AF-A0A5C3N0J8-F1
#
_entry.id   AF-A0A5C3N0J8-F1
#
_cell.length_a   1.000
_cell.length_b   1.000
_cell.length_c   1.000
_cell.angle_alpha   90.00
_cell.angle_beta   90.00
_cell.angle_gamma   90.00
#
_symmetry.space_group_name_H-M   'P 1'
#
loop_
_entity.id
_entity.type
_entity.pdbx_description
1 polymer ?
#
loop_
_entity_poly.entity_id
_entity_poly.type
_entity_poly.pdbx_seq_one_letter_code
_entity_poly.pdbx_strand_id
1 'polypeptide(L)'
;MAAPKQLTTLNFTGTWVLNKSLSDPNDKILEMQGVGWIKRKAIASSSLTLHVTHDKDEHNSIERVQTKQVLSGGLSTEQKLTLNWEEKHSEGTPFGDLIVRSKRMPLAEIQDAFLKEGWTADTVEHGVIYTRIESDTEKPEGAWSLEQVWGFEDIAGDRRHTRHVKGTDSKGDVVTARLVYDYSA
;
A
#
# COMPACT_ATOMS: atom_id res chain seq x y z
N MET A 1 8.91 3.76 15.58
CA MET A 1 10.21 3.12 15.87
C MET A 1 10.61 2.20 14.72
N ALA A 2 11.83 1.70 14.71
CA ALA A 2 12.24 0.63 13.78
C ALA A 2 11.33 -0.59 13.95
N ALA A 3 11.07 -1.29 12.84
CA ALA A 3 10.34 -2.55 12.82
C ALA A 3 11.19 -3.67 13.46
N PRO A 4 10.64 -4.45 14.40
CA PRO A 4 11.33 -5.62 14.94
C PRO A 4 11.73 -6.59 13.81
N LYS A 5 12.90 -7.22 13.94
CA LYS A 5 13.46 -8.10 12.90
C LYS A 5 12.59 -9.35 12.63
N GLN A 6 11.82 -9.78 13.62
CA GLN A 6 10.90 -10.91 13.48
C GLN A 6 9.67 -10.61 12.62
N LEU A 7 9.31 -9.34 12.41
CA LEU A 7 8.20 -8.96 11.53
C LEU A 7 8.71 -8.92 10.11
N THR A 8 8.27 -9.82 9.24
CA THR A 8 8.70 -9.88 7.83
C THR A 8 7.50 -9.74 6.90
N THR A 9 7.72 -9.77 5.59
CA THR A 9 6.60 -9.76 4.64
C THR A 9 5.70 -11.01 4.75
N LEU A 10 6.10 -12.04 5.50
CA LEU A 10 5.30 -13.23 5.82
C LEU A 10 4.34 -13.01 6.99
N ASN A 11 4.67 -12.09 7.92
CA ASN A 11 3.77 -11.60 8.96
C ASN A 11 4.32 -10.30 9.55
N PHE A 12 3.56 -9.22 9.37
CA PHE A 12 3.85 -7.89 9.91
C PHE A 12 2.63 -7.29 10.61
N THR A 13 1.82 -8.18 11.21
CA THR A 13 0.73 -7.81 12.10
C THR A 13 1.23 -6.82 13.15
N GLY A 14 0.47 -5.75 13.35
CA GLY A 14 0.84 -4.68 14.25
C GLY A 14 0.21 -3.35 13.87
N THR A 15 0.58 -2.33 14.63
CA THR A 15 0.19 -0.95 14.45
C THR A 15 1.40 -0.17 13.96
N TRP A 16 1.17 0.58 12.90
CA TRP A 16 2.17 1.33 12.18
C TRP A 16 1.71 2.78 12.02
N VAL A 17 2.63 3.74 12.02
CA VAL A 17 2.32 5.16 11.85
C VAL A 17 3.06 5.68 10.63
N LEU A 18 2.34 6.34 9.71
CA LEU A 18 2.97 6.92 8.52
C LEU A 18 3.96 8.01 8.93
N ASN A 19 5.22 7.83 8.57
CA ASN A 19 6.27 8.81 8.77
C ASN A 19 6.32 9.76 7.56
N LYS A 20 5.63 10.89 7.67
CA LYS A 20 5.55 11.87 6.57
C LYS A 20 6.88 12.53 6.21
N SER A 21 7.81 12.62 7.15
CA SER A 21 9.14 13.20 6.88
C SER A 21 10.05 12.27 6.08
N LEU A 22 9.82 10.95 6.15
CA LEU A 22 10.57 9.95 5.40
C LEU A 22 9.82 9.44 4.16
N SER A 23 8.54 9.79 4.03
CA SER A 23 7.69 9.44 2.88
C SER A 23 7.76 10.50 1.80
N ASP A 24 7.56 10.08 0.56
CA ASP A 24 7.31 11.02 -0.53
C ASP A 24 5.92 11.67 -0.40
N PRO A 25 5.71 12.88 -0.96
CA PRO A 25 4.38 13.49 -1.03
C PRO A 25 3.40 12.63 -1.83
N ASN A 26 2.24 12.32 -1.25
CA ASN A 26 1.18 11.53 -1.90
C ASN A 26 0.00 12.37 -2.43
N ASP A 27 0.10 13.70 -2.41
CA ASP A 27 -0.95 14.61 -2.91
C ASP A 27 -1.32 14.34 -4.37
N LYS A 28 -0.32 14.06 -5.22
CA LYS A 28 -0.51 13.77 -6.63
C LYS A 28 -1.19 12.42 -6.90
N ILE A 29 -0.94 11.41 -6.07
CA ILE A 29 -1.68 10.15 -6.10
C ILE A 29 -3.15 10.41 -5.74
N LEU A 30 -3.41 11.13 -4.64
CA LEU A 30 -4.77 11.46 -4.23
C LEU A 30 -5.51 12.31 -5.28
N GLU A 31 -4.82 13.27 -5.89
CA GLU A 31 -5.36 14.10 -6.97
C GLU A 31 -5.76 13.24 -8.18
N MET A 32 -4.90 12.34 -8.62
CA MET A 32 -5.17 11.38 -9.69
C MET A 32 -6.41 10.53 -9.38
N GLN A 33 -6.57 10.12 -8.13
CA GLN A 33 -7.74 9.35 -7.67
C GLN A 33 -9.01 10.20 -7.49
N GLY A 34 -9.03 11.45 -7.93
CA GLY A 34 -10.19 12.34 -7.87
C GLY A 34 -10.44 12.98 -6.50
N VAL A 35 -9.51 12.86 -5.54
CA VAL A 35 -9.68 13.49 -4.22
C VAL A 35 -9.50 15.00 -4.33
N GLY A 36 -10.57 15.76 -4.07
CA GLY A 36 -10.55 17.22 -4.16
C GLY A 36 -9.55 17.89 -3.19
N TRP A 37 -9.04 19.06 -3.60
CA TRP A 37 -7.94 19.79 -2.93
C TRP A 37 -8.12 19.98 -1.41
N ILE A 38 -9.31 20.35 -0.93
CA ILE A 38 -9.57 20.55 0.51
C ILE A 38 -9.35 19.25 1.29
N LYS A 39 -9.85 18.12 0.79
CA LYS A 39 -9.67 16.80 1.43
C LYS A 39 -8.19 16.41 1.44
N ARG A 40 -7.45 16.66 0.36
CA ARG A 40 -6.01 16.38 0.30
C ARG A 40 -5.22 17.20 1.32
N LYS A 41 -5.55 18.48 1.50
CA LYS A 41 -4.93 19.32 2.55
C LYS A 41 -5.21 18.79 3.95
N ALA A 42 -6.44 18.35 4.22
CA ALA A 42 -6.78 17.73 5.49
C ALA A 42 -5.94 16.45 5.73
N ILE A 43 -5.87 15.54 4.75
CA ILE A 43 -5.05 14.31 4.82
C ILE A 43 -3.57 14.65 5.05
N ALA A 44 -3.04 15.65 4.32
CA ALA A 44 -1.66 16.11 4.46
C ALA A 44 -1.37 16.69 5.85
N SER A 45 -2.37 17.21 6.56
CA SER A 45 -2.23 17.68 7.95
C SER A 45 -2.42 16.59 9.01
N SER A 46 -3.20 15.54 8.72
CA SER A 46 -3.56 14.49 9.69
C SER A 46 -2.49 13.39 9.82
N SER A 47 -2.13 12.99 11.03
CA SER A 47 -1.44 11.71 11.26
C SER A 47 -2.26 10.53 10.73
N LEU A 48 -1.58 9.50 10.21
CA LEU A 48 -2.19 8.26 9.72
C LEU A 48 -1.62 7.08 10.51
N THR A 49 -2.52 6.35 11.17
CA THR A 49 -2.21 5.08 11.85
C THR A 49 -2.79 3.93 11.02
N LEU A 50 -1.98 2.91 10.78
CA LEU A 50 -2.29 1.71 10.03
C LEU A 50 -2.30 0.52 11.00
N HIS A 51 -3.44 -0.10 11.20
CA HIS A 51 -3.55 -1.36 11.92
C HIS A 51 -3.55 -2.51 10.90
N VAL A 52 -2.62 -3.43 11.03
CA VAL A 52 -2.43 -4.57 10.13
C VAL A 52 -2.72 -5.86 10.88
N THR A 53 -3.54 -6.71 10.28
CA THR A 53 -3.65 -8.13 10.61
C THR A 53 -3.20 -8.94 9.41
N HIS A 54 -2.24 -9.82 9.60
CA HIS A 54 -1.73 -10.70 8.57
C HIS A 54 -1.75 -12.14 9.08
N ASP A 55 -2.54 -12.96 8.41
CA ASP A 55 -2.76 -14.35 8.77
C ASP A 55 -2.73 -15.27 7.54
N LYS A 56 -2.59 -16.56 7.83
CA LYS A 56 -2.84 -17.64 6.88
C LYS A 56 -3.94 -18.53 7.47
N ASP A 57 -4.72 -19.17 6.62
CA ASP A 57 -5.68 -20.19 7.06
C ASP A 57 -4.97 -21.41 7.68
N GLU A 58 -5.75 -22.31 8.29
CA GLU A 58 -5.23 -23.48 9.04
C GLU A 58 -4.32 -24.38 8.19
N HIS A 59 -4.51 -24.38 6.87
CA HIS A 59 -3.74 -25.17 5.92
C HIS A 59 -2.61 -24.38 5.22
N ASN A 60 -2.41 -23.10 5.57
CA ASN A 60 -1.49 -22.18 4.89
C ASN A 60 -1.73 -22.04 3.37
N SER A 61 -2.95 -22.34 2.92
CA SER A 61 -3.38 -22.28 1.53
C SER A 61 -3.88 -20.90 1.12
N ILE A 62 -4.37 -20.11 2.09
CA ILE A 62 -4.89 -18.76 1.86
C ILE A 62 -4.14 -17.78 2.77
N GLU A 63 -3.38 -16.88 2.16
CA GLU A 63 -2.71 -15.78 2.85
C GLU A 63 -3.55 -14.50 2.74
N ARG A 64 -3.76 -13.82 3.88
CA ARG A 64 -4.64 -12.66 3.98
C ARG A 64 -3.96 -11.51 4.69
N VAL A 65 -4.18 -10.30 4.20
CA VAL A 65 -3.71 -9.07 4.84
C VAL A 65 -4.86 -8.09 4.93
N GLN A 66 -5.21 -7.72 6.16
CA GLN A 66 -6.23 -6.73 6.46
C GLN A 66 -5.55 -5.49 7.00
N THR A 67 -5.92 -4.34 6.47
CA THR A 67 -5.35 -3.07 6.90
C THR A 67 -6.45 -2.07 7.16
N LYS A 68 -6.45 -1.48 8.36
CA LYS A 68 -7.34 -0.38 8.73
C LYS A 68 -6.52 0.89 8.91
N GLN A 69 -6.75 1.85 8.04
CA GLN A 69 -6.14 3.18 8.09
C GLN A 69 -7.05 4.10 8.89
N VAL A 70 -6.48 4.81 9.87
CA VAL A 70 -7.18 5.78 10.71
C VAL A 70 -6.43 7.09 10.64
N LEU A 71 -7.11 8.14 10.17
CA LEU A 71 -6.61 9.50 10.20
C LEU A 71 -7.00 10.18 11.52
N SER A 72 -6.12 11.02 12.05
CA SER A 72 -6.54 11.97 13.09
C SER A 72 -7.69 12.84 12.56
N GLY A 73 -8.78 12.86 13.32
CA GLY A 73 -10.07 13.41 12.89
C GLY A 73 -11.15 12.36 12.64
N GLY A 74 -10.84 11.06 12.78
CA GLY A 74 -11.84 9.98 12.84
C GLY A 74 -12.22 9.35 11.50
N LEU A 75 -11.69 9.86 10.38
CA LEU A 75 -11.82 9.19 9.10
C LEU A 75 -11.03 7.88 9.10
N SER A 76 -11.65 6.81 8.62
CA SER A 76 -10.97 5.53 8.48
C SER A 76 -11.40 4.80 7.21
N THR A 77 -10.49 4.01 6.67
CA THR A 77 -10.73 3.11 5.54
C THR A 77 -10.16 1.74 5.88
N GLU A 78 -10.76 0.71 5.30
CA GLU A 78 -10.30 -0.67 5.49
C GLU A 78 -10.04 -1.31 4.13
N GLN A 79 -8.97 -2.09 4.04
CA GLN A 79 -8.62 -2.87 2.87
C GLN A 79 -8.37 -4.31 3.32
N LYS A 80 -9.06 -5.26 2.69
CA LYS A 80 -8.92 -6.70 2.97
C LYS A 80 -8.43 -7.40 1.71
N LEU A 81 -7.19 -7.85 1.74
CA LEU A 81 -6.50 -8.54 0.67
C LEU A 81 -6.46 -10.04 0.91
N THR A 82 -6.78 -10.81 -0.13
CA THR A 82 -6.45 -12.23 -0.24
C THR A 82 -5.36 -12.36 -1.29
N LEU A 83 -4.23 -12.98 -0.96
CA LEU A 83 -3.04 -12.98 -1.83
C LEU A 83 -3.08 -14.11 -2.87
N ASN A 84 -4.20 -14.24 -3.59
CA ASN A 84 -4.47 -15.29 -4.58
C ASN A 84 -4.64 -14.77 -6.02
N TRP A 85 -4.41 -13.47 -6.24
CA TRP A 85 -4.56 -12.78 -7.53
C TRP A 85 -5.99 -12.75 -8.12
N GLU A 86 -6.99 -13.16 -7.36
CA GLU A 86 -8.39 -13.05 -7.80
C GLU A 86 -8.87 -11.61 -7.75
N GLU A 87 -9.80 -11.27 -8.65
CA GLU A 87 -10.42 -9.95 -8.72
C GLU A 87 -11.42 -9.77 -7.58
N LYS A 88 -11.26 -8.67 -6.86
CA LYS A 88 -12.19 -8.24 -5.83
C LYS A 88 -12.74 -6.87 -6.15
N HIS A 89 -14.03 -6.82 -6.42
CA HIS A 89 -14.77 -5.58 -6.61
C HIS A 89 -15.06 -4.93 -5.26
N SER A 90 -14.79 -3.63 -5.16
CA SER A 90 -15.04 -2.81 -3.97
C SER A 90 -15.83 -1.59 -4.39
N GLU A 91 -17.12 -1.59 -4.07
CA GLU A 91 -18.04 -0.51 -4.42
C GLU A 91 -18.12 0.55 -3.31
N GLY A 92 -18.51 1.78 -3.68
CA GLY A 92 -18.81 2.85 -2.72
C GLY A 92 -17.59 3.36 -1.94
N THR A 93 -16.37 3.15 -2.46
CA THR A 93 -15.16 3.64 -1.80
C THR A 93 -15.01 5.16 -1.98
N PRO A 94 -14.21 5.84 -1.14
CA PRO A 94 -13.88 7.25 -1.34
C PRO A 94 -13.21 7.58 -2.68
N PHE A 95 -12.76 6.55 -3.42
CA PHE A 95 -12.06 6.67 -4.70
C PHE A 95 -12.89 6.13 -5.89
N GLY A 96 -14.19 5.90 -5.69
CA GLY A 96 -15.08 5.24 -6.66
C GLY A 96 -15.09 3.72 -6.49
N ASP A 97 -15.70 3.03 -7.46
CA ASP A 97 -15.72 1.58 -7.49
C ASP A 97 -14.36 1.07 -8.01
N LEU A 98 -13.84 0.00 -7.40
CA LEU A 98 -12.47 -0.48 -7.63
C LEU A 98 -12.43 -1.99 -7.89
N ILE A 99 -11.53 -2.39 -8.79
CA ILE A 99 -11.07 -3.77 -8.93
C ILE A 99 -9.72 -3.89 -8.23
N VAL A 100 -9.62 -4.80 -7.26
CA VAL A 100 -8.39 -5.03 -6.49
C VAL A 100 -7.92 -6.47 -6.71
N ARG A 101 -6.64 -6.64 -7.04
CA ARG A 101 -5.94 -7.92 -7.11
C ARG A 101 -4.69 -7.86 -6.26
N SER A 102 -4.36 -8.92 -5.55
CA SER A 102 -3.14 -8.98 -4.74
C SER A 102 -2.53 -10.37 -4.73
N LYS A 103 -1.21 -10.46 -4.65
CA LYS A 103 -0.48 -11.71 -4.53
C LYS A 103 0.85 -11.55 -3.81
N ARG A 104 1.34 -12.66 -3.27
CA ARG A 104 2.76 -12.83 -2.97
C ARG A 104 3.53 -12.88 -4.30
N MET A 105 4.61 -12.12 -4.43
CA MET A 105 5.39 -12.08 -5.67
C MET A 105 6.88 -12.08 -5.38
N PRO A 106 7.69 -12.95 -6.00
CA PRO A 106 9.14 -12.85 -5.96
C PRO A 106 9.59 -11.49 -6.51
N LEU A 107 10.56 -10.85 -5.85
CA LEU A 107 11.03 -9.52 -6.26
C LEU A 107 11.56 -9.50 -7.71
N ALA A 108 12.18 -10.61 -8.14
CA ALA A 108 12.71 -10.76 -9.49
C ALA A 108 11.65 -10.73 -10.61
N GLU A 109 10.37 -10.97 -10.28
CA GLU A 109 9.29 -10.87 -11.26
C GLU A 109 8.81 -9.43 -11.47
N ILE A 110 9.15 -8.50 -10.57
CA ILE A 110 8.78 -7.08 -10.69
C ILE A 110 9.68 -6.41 -11.71
N GLN A 111 9.08 -5.88 -12.77
CA GLN A 111 9.81 -5.26 -13.87
C GLN A 111 10.19 -3.81 -13.58
N ASP A 112 9.25 -3.05 -13.00
CA ASP A 112 9.41 -1.63 -12.72
C ASP A 112 10.55 -1.37 -11.71
N ALA A 113 11.47 -0.48 -12.07
CA ALA A 113 12.66 -0.19 -11.27
C ALA A 113 12.30 0.44 -9.92
N PHE A 114 11.38 1.40 -9.91
CA PHE A 114 10.95 2.04 -8.68
C PHE A 114 10.31 1.03 -7.72
N LEU A 115 9.48 0.12 -8.24
CA LEU A 115 8.81 -0.88 -7.39
C LEU A 115 9.74 -1.97 -6.85
N LYS A 116 10.90 -2.21 -7.46
CA LYS A 116 11.78 -3.36 -7.11
C LYS A 116 13.02 -3.01 -6.29
N GLU A 117 13.28 -1.74 -6.02
CA GLU A 117 14.50 -1.27 -5.36
C GLU A 117 14.32 -1.01 -3.86
N GLY A 118 15.44 -1.01 -3.11
CA GLY A 118 15.49 -0.59 -1.69
C GLY A 118 15.21 -1.68 -0.65
N TRP A 119 14.70 -2.84 -1.07
CA TRP A 119 14.20 -3.87 -0.15
C TRP A 119 15.30 -4.59 0.67
N THR A 120 14.98 -4.90 1.93
CA THR A 120 15.84 -5.70 2.81
C THR A 120 15.99 -7.14 2.32
N ALA A 121 17.07 -7.82 2.73
CA ALA A 121 17.35 -9.19 2.31
C ALA A 121 16.20 -10.18 2.59
N ASP A 122 15.53 -10.06 3.76
CA ASP A 122 14.37 -10.90 4.10
C ASP A 122 13.14 -10.59 3.23
N THR A 123 12.97 -9.33 2.80
CA THR A 123 11.94 -8.96 1.82
C THR A 123 12.23 -9.60 0.46
N VAL A 124 13.50 -9.62 0.03
CA VAL A 124 13.91 -10.28 -1.22
C VAL A 124 13.69 -11.80 -1.13
N GLU A 125 14.10 -12.42 -0.03
CA GLU A 125 13.99 -13.87 0.21
C GLU A 125 12.53 -14.34 0.25
N HIS A 126 11.68 -13.66 1.01
CA HIS A 126 10.30 -14.09 1.21
C HIS A 126 9.34 -13.58 0.13
N GLY A 127 9.81 -12.67 -0.72
CA GLY A 127 8.98 -11.96 -1.69
C GLY A 127 8.12 -10.87 -1.06
N VAL A 128 7.57 -10.04 -1.93
CA VAL A 128 6.78 -8.87 -1.57
C VAL A 128 5.28 -9.16 -1.64
N ILE A 129 4.49 -8.26 -1.05
CA ILE A 129 3.06 -8.21 -1.35
C ILE A 129 2.87 -7.24 -2.50
N TYR A 130 2.44 -7.76 -3.64
CA TYR A 130 2.11 -6.96 -4.80
C TYR A 130 0.59 -6.79 -4.88
N THR A 131 0.13 -5.55 -5.08
CA THR A 131 -1.29 -5.21 -5.22
C THR A 131 -1.49 -4.34 -6.45
N ARG A 132 -2.48 -4.69 -7.28
CA ARG A 132 -3.00 -3.88 -8.38
C ARG A 132 -4.38 -3.37 -8.00
N ILE A 133 -4.61 -2.07 -8.14
CA ILE A 133 -5.90 -1.41 -7.87
C ILE A 133 -6.26 -0.61 -9.11
N GLU A 134 -7.45 -0.82 -9.65
CA GLU A 134 -7.91 -0.17 -10.88
C GLU A 134 -9.32 0.37 -10.68
N SER A 135 -9.63 1.48 -11.36
CA SER A 135 -11.01 1.99 -11.41
C SER A 135 -11.91 0.95 -12.07
N ASP A 136 -13.00 0.59 -11.41
CA ASP A 136 -14.06 -0.24 -11.97
C ASP A 136 -15.07 0.66 -12.69
N THR A 137 -14.78 1.00 -13.94
CA THR A 137 -15.62 1.91 -14.70
C THR A 137 -15.57 1.64 -16.20
N GLU A 138 -16.74 1.74 -16.85
CA GLU A 138 -16.84 1.72 -18.31
C GLU A 138 -16.42 3.06 -18.95
N LYS A 139 -16.21 4.11 -18.14
CA LYS A 139 -15.79 5.44 -18.62
C LYS A 139 -14.28 5.59 -18.47
N PRO A 140 -13.50 5.49 -19.56
CA PRO A 140 -12.05 5.57 -19.49
C PRO A 140 -11.55 6.95 -19.04
N GLU A 141 -12.34 8.01 -19.26
CA GLU A 141 -11.98 9.36 -18.85
C GLU A 141 -11.97 9.47 -17.31
N GLY A 142 -10.79 9.77 -16.76
CA GLY A 142 -10.59 9.87 -15.31
C GLY A 142 -10.33 8.54 -14.61
N ALA A 143 -10.31 7.42 -15.35
CA ALA A 143 -9.86 6.14 -14.82
C ALA A 143 -8.37 6.21 -14.42
N TRP A 144 -8.00 5.44 -13.42
CA TRP A 144 -6.63 5.34 -12.93
C TRP A 144 -6.32 3.91 -12.48
N SER A 145 -5.03 3.60 -12.43
CA SER A 145 -4.51 2.35 -11.87
C SER A 145 -3.37 2.63 -10.91
N LEU A 146 -3.25 1.80 -9.86
CA LEU A 146 -2.13 1.77 -8.95
C LEU A 146 -1.50 0.38 -8.94
N GLU A 147 -0.18 0.35 -8.96
CA GLU A 147 0.63 -0.77 -8.53
C GLU A 147 1.25 -0.43 -7.18
N GLN A 148 1.12 -1.33 -6.21
CA GLN A 148 1.72 -1.19 -4.90
C GLN A 148 2.57 -2.40 -4.57
N VAL A 149 3.80 -2.16 -4.11
CA VAL A 149 4.70 -3.18 -3.59
C VAL A 149 5.00 -2.89 -2.15
N TRP A 150 4.76 -3.87 -1.28
CA TRP A 150 4.93 -3.74 0.15
C TRP A 150 6.08 -4.61 0.64
N GLY A 151 6.91 -4.06 1.51
CA GLY A 151 8.08 -4.73 2.02
C GLY A 151 8.68 -4.02 3.23
N PHE A 152 9.96 -4.30 3.46
CA PHE A 152 10.78 -3.59 4.43
C PHE A 152 12.01 -3.00 3.76
N GLU A 153 12.41 -1.81 4.21
CA GLU A 153 13.62 -1.10 3.78
C GLU A 153 14.42 -0.65 5.01
N ASP A 154 15.73 -0.51 4.87
CA ASP A 154 16.58 0.17 5.84
C ASP A 154 16.67 1.66 5.47
N ILE A 155 15.96 2.51 6.22
CA ILE A 155 15.87 3.95 5.97
C ILE A 155 16.46 4.70 7.17
N ALA A 156 17.48 5.52 6.90
CA ALA A 156 18.22 6.26 7.92
C ALA A 156 18.79 5.36 9.05
N GLY A 157 19.17 4.12 8.71
CA GLY A 157 19.71 3.13 9.64
C GLY A 157 18.67 2.32 10.41
N ASP A 158 17.38 2.60 10.22
CA ASP A 158 16.29 1.86 10.84
C ASP A 158 15.52 1.05 9.81
N ARG A 159 15.17 -0.19 10.17
CA ARG A 159 14.25 -1.02 9.38
C ARG A 159 12.83 -0.47 9.46
N ARG A 160 12.16 -0.22 8.34
CA ARG A 160 10.80 0.34 8.26
C ARG A 160 9.92 -0.50 7.35
N HIS A 161 8.63 -0.60 7.67
CA HIS A 161 7.66 -1.12 6.71
C HIS A 161 7.41 -0.03 5.67
N THR A 162 7.46 -0.37 4.39
CA THR A 162 7.27 0.60 3.32
C THR A 162 6.35 0.08 2.23
N ARG A 163 5.75 1.03 1.50
CA ARG A 163 4.95 0.78 0.31
C ARG A 163 5.43 1.67 -0.82
N HIS A 164 5.90 1.06 -1.89
CA HIS A 164 6.16 1.77 -3.15
C HIS A 164 4.86 1.79 -3.93
N VAL A 165 4.37 2.98 -4.26
CA VAL A 165 3.13 3.19 -5.01
C VAL A 165 3.46 3.84 -6.34
N LYS A 166 3.03 3.20 -7.44
CA LYS A 166 3.08 3.77 -8.78
C LYS A 166 1.65 3.90 -9.30
N GLY A 167 1.23 5.13 -9.57
CA GLY A 167 -0.05 5.43 -10.20
C GLY A 167 0.09 5.81 -11.66
N THR A 168 -0.88 5.38 -12.46
CA THR A 168 -0.99 5.74 -13.89
C THR A 168 -2.42 6.18 -14.15
N ASP A 169 -2.60 7.36 -14.72
CA ASP A 169 -3.91 7.88 -15.09
C ASP A 169 -4.34 7.41 -16.51
N SER A 170 -5.57 7.74 -16.90
CA SER A 170 -6.13 7.44 -18.22
C SER A 170 -5.34 8.00 -19.42
N LYS A 171 -4.44 8.97 -19.21
CA LYS A 171 -3.59 9.57 -20.24
C LYS A 171 -2.20 8.93 -20.30
N GLY A 172 -1.90 8.04 -19.36
CA GLY A 172 -0.58 7.42 -19.20
C GLY A 172 0.39 8.24 -18.37
N ASP A 173 -0.07 9.32 -17.72
CA ASP A 173 0.77 10.09 -16.79
C ASP A 173 1.04 9.28 -15.54
N VAL A 174 2.32 9.18 -15.17
CA VAL A 174 2.79 8.36 -14.05
C VAL A 174 3.15 9.23 -12.86
N VAL A 175 2.71 8.82 -11.67
CA VAL A 175 3.20 9.35 -10.40
C VAL A 175 3.74 8.21 -9.54
N THR A 176 4.77 8.48 -8.76
CA THR A 176 5.31 7.53 -7.78
C THR A 176 5.39 8.16 -6.40
N ALA A 177 5.26 7.33 -5.37
CA ALA A 177 5.53 7.73 -3.98
C ALA A 177 5.92 6.51 -3.14
N ARG A 178 6.98 6.65 -2.34
CA ARG A 178 7.30 5.73 -1.25
C ARG A 178 6.64 6.19 0.04
N LEU A 179 5.81 5.34 0.63
CA LEU A 179 5.21 5.55 1.94
C LEU A 179 6.00 4.75 2.98
N VAL A 180 6.49 5.43 4.02
CA VAL A 180 7.32 4.85 5.07
C VAL A 180 6.54 4.81 6.38
N TYR A 181 6.54 3.66 7.05
CA TYR A 181 5.79 3.45 8.27
C TYR A 181 6.69 3.07 9.45
N ASP A 182 6.48 3.78 10.56
CA ASP A 182 7.10 3.54 11.85
C ASP A 182 6.30 2.49 12.61
N TYR A 183 6.98 1.48 13.17
CA TYR A 183 6.33 0.52 14.06
C TYR A 183 5.95 1.16 15.39
N SER A 184 4.75 0.82 15.90
CA SER A 184 4.19 1.35 17.15
C SER A 184 3.87 0.27 18.19
N ALA A 185 3.26 -0.87 17.81
CA ALA A 185 2.92 -1.99 18.71
C ALA A 185 2.45 -3.21 17.92
#